data_AF-A0A2H9ZYZ0-F1
#
_entry.id   AF-A0A2H9ZYZ0-F1
#
_cell.length_a   1.000
_cell.length_b   1.000
_cell.length_c   1.000
_cell.angle_alpha   90.00
_cell.angle_beta   90.00
_cell.angle_gamma   90.00
#
_symmetry.space_group_name_H-M   'P 1'
#
loop_
_entity.id
_entity.type
_entity.pdbx_description
1 polymer ?
#
loop_
_entity_poly.entity_id
_entity_poly.type
_entity_poly.pdbx_seq_one_letter_code
_entity_poly.pdbx_strand_id
1 'polypeptide(L)'
;MSLRVGLGLALSERDRRAGMAEEVSELAITALVGGGGSGSGDLDVYLHIGFYVPPVFGDAGARLAVAGRGREVAQAKYSQWARIRKDLERMRPPMVTELLLSTDGDQILEGSVTNFFVVRKVVPGETDDSSDLEKELLFEVQTAPITDGVLPGIIRQVIIE
;
A
#
# COMPACT_ATOMS: atom_id res chain seq x y z
N MET A 1 7.25 18.84 22.83
CA MET A 1 7.45 17.56 23.57
C MET A 1 8.61 16.82 22.89
N SER A 2 9.56 16.26 23.64
CA SER A 2 10.67 15.49 23.04
C SER A 2 10.16 14.17 22.45
N LEU A 3 10.71 13.73 21.30
CA LEU A 3 10.37 12.48 20.63
C LEU A 3 10.40 11.28 21.58
N ARG A 4 11.42 11.22 22.44
CA ARG A 4 11.59 10.13 23.42
C ARG A 4 10.42 10.06 24.40
N VAL A 5 9.91 11.22 24.83
CA VAL A 5 8.77 11.29 25.76
C VAL A 5 7.48 10.90 25.04
N GLY A 6 7.26 11.41 23.83
CA GLY A 6 6.08 11.05 23.02
C GLY A 6 6.01 9.56 22.69
N LEU A 7 7.14 8.95 22.29
CA LEU A 7 7.24 7.53 22.01
C LEU A 7 7.01 6.69 23.27
N GLY A 8 7.60 7.09 24.40
CA GLY A 8 7.40 6.41 25.69
C GLY A 8 5.92 6.34 26.06
N LEU A 9 5.20 7.46 25.96
CA LEU A 9 3.75 7.49 26.22
C LEU A 9 2.95 6.61 25.26
N ALA A 10 3.29 6.62 23.97
CA ALA A 10 2.57 5.83 22.98
C ALA A 10 2.76 4.32 23.20
N LEU A 11 3.96 3.88 23.60
CA LEU A 11 4.23 2.49 23.97
C LEU A 11 3.47 2.07 25.24
N SER A 12 3.48 2.91 26.28
CA SER A 12 2.71 2.63 27.51
C SER A 12 1.20 2.53 27.24
N GLU A 13 0.66 3.40 26.39
CA GLU A 13 -0.76 3.35 26.00
C GLU A 13 -1.08 2.11 25.15
N ARG A 14 -0.16 1.66 24.27
CA ARG A 14 -0.32 0.40 23.53
C ARG A 14 -0.46 -0.79 24.48
N ASP A 15 0.45 -0.90 25.43
CA ASP A 15 0.48 -2.03 26.37
C ASP A 15 -0.76 -2.03 27.27
N ARG A 16 -1.24 -0.84 27.67
CA ARG A 16 -2.51 -0.68 28.37
C ARG A 16 -3.70 -1.17 27.54
N ARG A 17 -3.76 -0.84 26.25
CA ARG A 17 -4.84 -1.27 25.34
C ARG A 17 -4.80 -2.78 25.06
N ALA A 18 -3.61 -3.35 24.91
CA ALA A 18 -3.43 -4.79 24.74
C ALA A 18 -3.97 -5.59 25.95
N GLY A 19 -3.92 -5.00 27.16
CA GLY A 19 -4.53 -5.60 28.36
C GLY A 19 -6.04 -5.44 28.49
N MET A 20 -6.69 -4.63 27.63
CA MET A 20 -8.12 -4.27 27.75
C MET A 20 -8.98 -4.67 26.55
N ALA A 21 -8.40 -4.94 25.38
CA ALA A 21 -9.12 -5.19 24.13
C ALA A 21 -8.77 -6.57 23.53
N GLU A 22 -9.74 -7.21 22.86
CA GLU A 22 -9.49 -8.38 22.01
C GLU A 22 -8.83 -8.02 20.66
N GLU A 23 -8.75 -6.73 20.31
CA GLU A 23 -8.13 -6.26 19.07
C GLU A 23 -6.67 -5.85 19.27
N VAL A 24 -5.77 -6.53 18.55
CA VAL A 24 -4.35 -6.19 18.48
C VAL A 24 -4.20 -4.88 17.72
N SER A 25 -3.78 -3.83 18.42
CA SER A 25 -3.42 -2.55 17.80
C SER A 25 -1.90 -2.40 17.71
N GLU A 26 -1.42 -2.12 16.51
CA GLU A 26 -0.01 -1.84 16.23
C GLU A 26 0.29 -0.34 16.42
N LEU A 27 1.57 -0.03 16.58
CA LEU A 27 2.04 1.35 16.59
C LEU A 27 2.38 1.79 15.16
N ALA A 28 1.77 2.88 14.69
CA ALA A 28 2.12 3.50 13.43
C ALA A 28 2.85 4.83 13.66
N ILE A 29 4.03 4.96 13.05
CA ILE A 29 4.82 6.19 13.07
C ILE A 29 4.81 6.78 11.66
N THR A 30 4.36 8.01 11.53
CA THR A 30 4.38 8.77 10.27
C THR A 30 5.32 9.96 10.41
N ALA A 31 6.28 10.06 9.49
CA ALA A 31 7.17 11.22 9.36
C ALA A 31 6.76 12.05 8.15
N LEU A 32 6.55 13.35 8.36
CA LEU A 32 6.36 14.34 7.31
C LEU A 32 7.59 15.24 7.29
N VAL A 33 8.24 15.34 6.13
CA VAL A 33 9.37 16.23 5.91
C VAL A 33 8.90 17.37 5.00
N GLY A 34 9.10 18.61 5.44
CA GLY A 34 8.81 19.82 4.68
C GLY A 34 10.06 20.69 4.55
N GLY A 35 10.20 21.42 3.44
CA GLY A 35 11.23 22.44 3.29
C GLY A 35 10.68 23.83 3.61
N GLY A 36 11.40 24.60 4.42
CA GLY A 36 11.00 25.95 4.80
C GLY A 36 11.11 26.95 3.63
N GLY A 37 10.10 27.80 3.45
CA GLY A 37 10.07 28.84 2.41
C GLY A 37 11.03 30.02 2.62
N SER A 38 11.87 29.99 3.65
CA SER A 38 12.74 31.10 4.08
C SER A 38 14.12 31.15 3.41
N GLY A 39 14.38 30.34 2.37
CA GLY A 39 15.66 30.36 1.64
C GLY A 39 16.87 29.84 2.43
N SER A 40 16.68 29.32 3.65
CA SER A 40 17.75 28.81 4.51
C SER A 40 18.12 27.33 4.26
N GLY A 41 17.43 26.62 3.36
CA GLY A 41 17.72 25.20 3.09
C GLY A 41 17.36 24.24 4.24
N ASP A 42 16.75 24.75 5.30
CA ASP A 42 16.36 23.96 6.47
C ASP A 42 15.12 23.10 6.18
N LEU A 43 15.12 21.89 6.75
CA LEU A 43 14.01 20.94 6.67
C LEU A 43 13.32 20.84 8.03
N ASP A 44 12.00 20.96 7.99
CA ASP A 44 11.13 20.66 9.14
C ASP A 44 10.71 19.20 9.10
N VAL A 45 10.83 18.52 10.24
CA VAL A 45 10.39 17.13 10.41
C VAL A 45 9.29 17.06 11.46
N TYR A 46 8.12 16.58 11.05
CA TYR A 46 6.98 16.35 11.91
C TYR A 46 6.75 14.85 12.08
N LEU A 47 6.56 14.42 13.33
CA LEU A 47 6.31 13.02 13.67
C LEU A 47 4.94 12.87 14.30
N HIS A 48 4.13 12.00 13.72
CA HIS A 48 2.87 11.56 14.28
C HIS A 48 2.98 10.10 14.70
N ILE A 49 2.65 9.81 15.95
CA ILE A 49 2.64 8.46 16.51
C ILE A 49 1.19 8.14 16.87
N GLY A 50 0.64 7.13 16.23
CA GLY A 50 -0.74 6.70 16.44
C GLY A 50 -0.86 5.19 16.52
N PHE A 51 -2.08 4.72 16.78
CA PHE A 51 -2.41 3.31 16.74
C PHE A 51 -2.96 2.94 15.37
N TYR A 52 -2.60 1.77 14.89
CA TYR A 52 -3.08 1.19 13.65
C TYR A 52 -3.68 -0.18 13.94
N VAL A 53 -4.90 -0.39 13.45
CA VAL A 53 -5.53 -1.70 13.45
C VAL A 53 -5.50 -2.17 12.00
N PRO A 54 -4.76 -3.23 11.68
CA PRO A 54 -4.74 -3.78 10.33
C PRO A 54 -6.16 -4.12 9.86
N PRO A 55 -6.59 -3.66 8.66
CA PRO A 55 -7.89 -4.05 8.13
C PRO A 55 -7.90 -5.55 7.85
N VAL A 56 -8.89 -6.25 8.42
CA VAL A 56 -9.14 -7.66 8.14
C VAL A 56 -10.16 -7.74 7.02
N PHE A 57 -9.74 -8.21 5.84
CA PHE A 57 -10.63 -8.26 4.66
C PHE A 57 -11.61 -9.44 4.68
N GLY A 58 -11.54 -10.30 5.70
CA GLY A 58 -12.41 -11.48 5.86
C GLY A 58 -12.41 -12.39 4.63
N ASP A 59 -13.35 -13.33 4.58
CA ASP A 59 -13.47 -14.26 3.44
C ASP A 59 -13.98 -13.58 2.16
N ALA A 60 -14.59 -12.40 2.29
CA ALA A 60 -15.18 -11.66 1.17
C ALA A 60 -14.15 -10.92 0.31
N GLY A 61 -12.95 -10.69 0.84
CA GLY A 61 -11.89 -9.96 0.15
C GLY A 61 -12.22 -8.49 -0.16
N ALA A 62 -11.33 -7.82 -0.89
CA ALA A 62 -11.55 -6.45 -1.34
C ALA A 62 -12.44 -6.43 -2.60
N ARG A 63 -13.38 -5.48 -2.65
CA ARG A 63 -14.18 -5.17 -3.84
C ARG A 63 -13.53 -3.99 -4.55
N LEU A 64 -13.05 -4.22 -5.77
CA LEU A 64 -12.19 -3.31 -6.50
C LEU A 64 -12.97 -2.56 -7.58
N ALA A 65 -12.62 -1.30 -7.83
CA ALA A 65 -13.00 -0.58 -9.04
C ALA A 65 -11.80 0.16 -9.61
N VAL A 66 -11.63 0.11 -10.93
CA VAL A 66 -10.61 0.90 -11.62
C VAL A 66 -11.11 2.34 -11.70
N ALA A 67 -10.39 3.25 -11.06
CA ALA A 67 -10.74 4.66 -11.04
C ALA A 67 -9.50 5.54 -10.84
N GLY A 68 -9.38 6.56 -11.69
CA GLY A 68 -8.32 7.55 -11.60
C GLY A 68 -7.04 7.14 -12.32
N ARG A 69 -6.23 8.15 -12.59
CA ARG A 69 -4.93 8.01 -13.25
C ARG A 69 -3.83 7.63 -12.26
N GLY A 70 -2.72 7.12 -12.79
CA GLY A 70 -1.46 6.97 -12.05
C GLY A 70 -0.98 8.26 -11.36
N ARG A 71 -0.14 8.10 -10.34
CA ARG A 71 0.35 9.22 -9.52
C ARG A 71 1.44 10.00 -10.27
N GLU A 72 1.36 11.32 -10.26
CA GLU A 72 2.40 12.18 -10.86
C GLU A 72 3.78 11.99 -10.22
N VAL A 73 3.81 11.84 -8.89
CA VAL A 73 5.05 11.64 -8.12
C VAL A 73 5.01 10.26 -7.47
N ALA A 74 4.90 9.22 -8.30
CA ALA A 74 4.69 7.86 -7.82
C ALA A 74 5.86 7.28 -7.02
N GLN A 75 7.09 7.69 -7.33
CA GLN A 75 8.32 7.18 -6.68
C GLN A 75 8.46 7.61 -5.22
N ALA A 76 7.61 8.52 -4.73
CA ALA A 76 7.66 9.00 -3.35
C ALA A 76 6.31 8.85 -2.64
N LYS A 77 6.37 8.77 -1.31
CA LYS A 77 5.20 8.98 -0.43
C LYS A 77 4.91 10.48 -0.31
N TYR A 78 4.54 11.09 -1.44
CA TYR A 78 4.32 12.52 -1.53
C TYR A 78 3.01 12.92 -0.85
N SER A 79 3.07 13.86 0.09
CA SER A 79 1.94 14.21 0.97
C SER A 79 0.72 14.74 0.21
N GLN A 80 0.93 15.39 -0.94
CA GLN A 80 -0.16 15.86 -1.81
C GLN A 80 -1.06 14.70 -2.29
N TRP A 81 -0.53 13.48 -2.38
CA TRP A 81 -1.32 12.31 -2.73
C TRP A 81 -2.47 12.07 -1.75
N ALA A 82 -2.28 12.34 -0.45
CA ALA A 82 -3.36 12.22 0.53
C ALA A 82 -4.54 13.15 0.24
N ARG A 83 -4.28 14.33 -0.33
CA ARG A 83 -5.32 15.27 -0.76
C ARG A 83 -5.99 14.79 -2.05
N ILE A 84 -5.20 14.39 -3.05
CA ILE A 84 -5.73 13.93 -4.35
C ILE A 84 -6.62 12.69 -4.16
N ARG A 85 -6.14 11.69 -3.41
CA ARG A 85 -6.90 10.46 -3.18
C ARG A 85 -8.19 10.71 -2.40
N LYS A 86 -8.25 11.73 -1.54
CA LYS A 86 -9.47 12.05 -0.79
C LYS A 86 -10.65 12.34 -1.72
N ASP A 87 -10.40 13.03 -2.84
CA ASP A 87 -11.43 13.35 -3.82
C ASP A 87 -11.77 12.13 -4.69
N LEU A 88 -10.78 11.27 -5.01
CA LEU A 88 -11.05 9.99 -5.67
C LEU A 88 -11.92 9.06 -4.81
N GLU A 89 -11.60 8.89 -3.53
CA GLU A 89 -12.35 8.04 -2.60
C GLU A 89 -13.79 8.54 -2.38
N ARG A 90 -14.05 9.85 -2.51
CA ARG A 90 -15.42 10.40 -2.48
C ARG A 90 -16.27 9.95 -3.66
N MET A 91 -15.65 9.63 -4.78
CA MET A 91 -16.31 9.15 -5.99
C MET A 91 -16.38 7.63 -6.06
N ARG A 92 -15.89 6.92 -5.04
CA ARG A 92 -15.88 5.46 -5.00
C ARG A 92 -17.31 4.91 -5.07
N PRO A 93 -17.62 3.98 -6.00
CA PRO A 93 -18.94 3.39 -6.09
C PRO A 93 -19.37 2.71 -4.77
N PRO A 94 -20.68 2.60 -4.50
CA PRO A 94 -21.18 1.83 -3.38
C PRO A 94 -20.59 0.41 -3.37
N MET A 95 -20.34 -0.13 -2.18
CA MET A 95 -19.76 -1.47 -1.97
C MET A 95 -18.28 -1.63 -2.34
N VAL A 96 -17.70 -0.82 -3.23
CA VAL A 96 -16.27 -0.86 -3.52
C VAL A 96 -15.48 -0.49 -2.25
N THR A 97 -14.48 -1.31 -1.91
CA THR A 97 -13.63 -1.12 -0.73
C THR A 97 -12.28 -0.52 -1.09
N GLU A 98 -11.84 -0.66 -2.34
CA GLU A 98 -10.56 -0.13 -2.82
C GLU A 98 -10.62 0.28 -4.29
N LEU A 99 -9.94 1.39 -4.61
CA LEU A 99 -9.79 1.90 -5.96
C LEU A 99 -8.43 1.52 -6.52
N LEU A 100 -8.42 1.02 -7.76
CA LEU A 100 -7.22 0.76 -8.53
C LEU A 100 -6.95 1.90 -9.50
N LEU A 101 -5.71 2.37 -9.53
CA LEU A 101 -5.22 3.36 -10.48
C LEU A 101 -4.82 2.67 -11.78
N SER A 102 -5.04 3.36 -12.89
CA SER A 102 -4.67 2.88 -14.22
C SER A 102 -4.04 4.01 -15.05
N THR A 103 -3.36 3.67 -16.14
CA THR A 103 -2.89 4.64 -17.14
C THR A 103 -4.06 5.15 -17.98
N ASP A 104 -4.81 4.24 -18.59
CA ASP A 104 -5.86 4.48 -19.59
C ASP A 104 -7.11 3.59 -19.42
N GLY A 105 -7.12 2.72 -18.41
CA GLY A 105 -8.15 1.70 -18.17
C GLY A 105 -7.68 0.29 -18.50
N ASP A 106 -6.64 0.12 -19.30
CA ASP A 106 -6.14 -1.19 -19.73
C ASP A 106 -4.98 -1.67 -18.84
N GLN A 107 -4.10 -0.78 -18.41
CA GLN A 107 -2.97 -1.14 -17.54
C GLN A 107 -3.25 -0.76 -16.10
N ILE A 108 -3.42 -1.77 -15.24
CA ILE A 108 -3.58 -1.57 -13.80
C ILE A 108 -2.22 -1.33 -13.18
N LEU A 109 -2.11 -0.24 -12.41
CA LEU A 109 -0.87 0.19 -11.78
C LEU A 109 -0.78 -0.30 -10.33
N GLU A 110 -1.61 0.27 -9.46
CA GLU A 110 -1.58 0.05 -8.01
C GLU A 110 -2.89 0.51 -7.37
N GLY A 111 -3.12 0.24 -6.09
CA GLY A 111 -4.26 0.78 -5.36
C GLY A 111 -4.03 2.22 -4.88
N SER A 112 -5.05 2.83 -4.27
CA SER A 112 -4.93 4.21 -3.78
C SER A 112 -3.88 4.37 -2.68
N VAL A 113 -3.59 3.32 -1.91
CA VAL A 113 -2.56 3.29 -0.86
C VAL A 113 -1.79 1.96 -0.79
N THR A 114 -1.96 1.08 -1.78
CA THR A 114 -1.43 -0.28 -1.82
C THR A 114 -0.71 -0.53 -3.14
N ASN A 115 0.25 -1.45 -3.16
CA ASN A 115 0.73 -2.03 -4.42
C ASN A 115 -0.21 -3.16 -4.85
N PHE A 116 -0.31 -3.41 -6.16
CA PHE A 116 -1.21 -4.42 -6.71
C PHE A 116 -0.43 -5.58 -7.34
N PHE A 117 -0.88 -6.81 -7.09
CA PHE A 117 -0.28 -8.03 -7.59
C PHE A 117 -1.34 -8.95 -8.19
N VAL A 118 -0.97 -9.67 -9.24
CA VAL A 118 -1.78 -10.71 -9.87
C VAL A 118 -1.03 -12.02 -9.76
N VAL A 119 -1.67 -13.05 -9.22
CA VAL A 119 -1.17 -14.42 -9.26
C VAL A 119 -1.85 -15.14 -10.41
N ARG A 120 -1.08 -15.51 -11.43
CA ARG A 120 -1.59 -16.29 -12.57
C ARG A 120 -1.09 -17.72 -12.49
N LYS A 121 -1.97 -18.66 -12.82
CA LYS A 121 -1.56 -20.04 -13.09
C LYS A 121 -0.89 -20.09 -14.46
N VAL A 122 0.33 -20.60 -14.49
CA VAL A 122 1.06 -20.90 -15.72
C VAL A 122 0.65 -22.31 -16.12
N VAL A 123 -0.08 -22.44 -17.23
CA VAL A 123 -0.39 -23.73 -17.83
C VAL A 123 0.75 -24.04 -18.80
N PRO A 124 1.54 -25.12 -18.59
CA PRO A 124 2.51 -25.56 -19.56
C PRO A 124 1.80 -25.80 -20.90
N GLY A 125 2.34 -25.24 -21.98
CA GLY A 125 1.65 -25.15 -23.26
C GLY A 125 1.17 -26.50 -23.80
N GLU A 126 0.06 -26.45 -24.54
CA GLU A 126 -0.51 -27.51 -25.37
C GLU A 126 0.41 -27.94 -26.55
N THR A 127 1.72 -27.70 -26.46
CA THR A 127 2.66 -27.82 -27.59
C THR A 127 4.02 -28.42 -27.21
N ASP A 128 4.12 -29.21 -26.15
CA ASP A 128 5.32 -30.06 -26.00
C ASP A 128 4.97 -31.47 -25.53
N ASP A 129 5.28 -32.40 -26.41
CA ASP A 129 4.90 -33.80 -26.40
C ASP A 129 5.91 -34.60 -25.56
N SER A 130 6.11 -34.20 -24.30
CA SER A 130 7.04 -34.87 -23.39
C SER A 130 6.43 -35.18 -22.02
N SER A 131 6.04 -36.45 -21.90
CA SER A 131 6.00 -37.33 -20.73
C SER A 131 5.40 -36.82 -19.41
N ASP A 132 4.46 -37.61 -18.90
CA ASP A 132 3.80 -37.59 -17.60
C ASP A 132 4.75 -37.61 -16.39
N LEU A 133 5.46 -36.51 -16.15
CA LEU A 133 6.12 -36.21 -14.88
C LEU A 133 5.47 -34.96 -14.33
N GLU A 134 4.71 -35.16 -13.26
CA GLU A 134 4.16 -34.17 -12.32
C GLU A 134 4.09 -32.75 -12.88
N LYS A 135 2.96 -32.39 -13.51
CA LYS A 135 2.63 -31.00 -13.82
C LYS A 135 2.46 -30.25 -12.50
N GLU A 136 3.56 -29.86 -11.87
CA GLU A 136 3.55 -28.91 -10.77
C GLU A 136 2.75 -27.70 -11.24
N LEU A 137 1.75 -27.31 -10.44
CA LEU A 137 0.98 -26.11 -10.70
C LEU A 137 1.93 -24.92 -10.58
N LEU A 138 2.46 -24.47 -11.71
CA LEU A 138 3.31 -23.29 -11.76
C LEU A 138 2.41 -22.06 -11.59
N PHE A 139 2.76 -21.22 -10.62
CA PHE A 139 2.15 -19.91 -10.42
C PHE A 139 3.20 -18.83 -10.66
N GLU A 140 2.77 -17.73 -11.27
CA GLU A 140 3.60 -16.55 -11.46
C GLU A 140 2.92 -15.36 -10.79
N VAL A 141 3.71 -14.56 -10.08
CA VAL A 141 3.29 -13.30 -9.48
C VAL A 141 3.69 -12.17 -10.43
N GLN A 142 2.73 -11.33 -10.80
CA GLN A 142 2.91 -10.18 -11.67
C GLN A 142 2.51 -8.90 -10.95
N THR A 143 3.19 -7.80 -11.26
CA THR A 143 2.86 -6.45 -10.76
C THR A 143 3.36 -5.43 -11.77
N ALA A 144 2.79 -4.22 -11.77
CA ALA A 144 3.26 -3.14 -12.62
C ALA A 144 4.74 -2.80 -12.30
N PRO A 145 5.57 -2.57 -13.33
CA PRO A 145 6.96 -2.19 -13.14
C PRO A 145 7.06 -0.77 -12.59
N ILE A 146 8.11 -0.49 -11.83
CA ILE A 146 8.36 0.82 -11.22
C ILE A 146 8.43 1.94 -12.29
N THR A 147 8.86 1.60 -13.50
CA THR A 147 8.93 2.49 -14.67
C THR A 147 7.57 3.05 -15.07
N ASP A 148 6.47 2.37 -14.73
CA ASP A 148 5.11 2.77 -15.12
C ASP A 148 4.47 3.72 -14.09
N GLY A 149 5.25 4.19 -13.12
CA GLY A 149 4.78 5.16 -12.12
C GLY A 149 3.99 4.50 -10.99
N VAL A 150 4.58 3.47 -10.37
CA VAL A 150 4.09 2.87 -9.11
C VAL A 150 5.04 3.15 -7.94
N LEU A 151 4.54 3.06 -6.71
CA LEU A 151 5.37 3.25 -5.51
C LEU A 151 6.31 2.05 -5.38
N PRO A 152 7.62 2.27 -5.18
CA PRO A 152 8.51 1.22 -4.69
C PRO A 152 8.22 0.96 -3.20
N GLY A 153 7.10 0.29 -2.92
CA GLY A 153 6.71 -0.07 -1.56
C GLY A 153 7.64 -1.13 -0.97
N ILE A 154 7.86 -1.07 0.35
CA ILE A 154 8.72 -2.03 1.06
C ILE A 154 8.15 -3.45 0.94
N ILE A 155 6.85 -3.63 1.21
CA ILE A 155 6.19 -4.94 1.06
C ILE A 155 6.24 -5.43 -0.39
N ARG A 156 6.17 -4.50 -1.36
CA ARG A 156 6.30 -4.87 -2.77
C ARG A 156 7.68 -5.47 -3.07
N GLN A 157 8.75 -4.90 -2.52
CA GLN A 157 10.10 -5.44 -2.67
C GLN A 157 10.19 -6.84 -2.06
N VAL A 158 9.67 -7.02 -0.84
CA VAL A 158 9.66 -8.32 -0.15
C VAL A 158 8.90 -9.41 -0.91
N ILE A 159 7.86 -9.05 -1.67
CA ILE A 159 7.09 -10.03 -2.49
C ILE A 159 7.87 -10.43 -3.76
N ILE A 160 8.72 -9.55 -4.29
CA ILE A 160 9.43 -9.76 -5.56
C ILE A 160 10.83 -10.37 -5.36
N GLU A 161 11.47 -10.13 -4.22
CA GLU A 161 12.78 -10.67 -3.83
C GLU A 161 12.69 -12.07 -3.21
#